data_AF-A0A849EJC8-F1
#
_entry.id   AF-A0A849EJC8-F1
#
_cell.length_a   1.000
_cell.length_b   1.000
_cell.length_c   1.000
_cell.angle_alpha   90.00
_cell.angle_beta   90.00
_cell.angle_gamma   90.00
#
_symmetry.space_group_name_H-M   'P 1'
#
loop_
_entity.id
_entity.type
_entity.pdbx_description
1 polymer ?
#
loop_
_entity_poly.entity_id
_entity_poly.type
_entity_poly.pdbx_seq_one_letter_code
_entity_poly.pdbx_strand_id
1 'polypeptide(L)'
;GHSTISGGCGEALKLWTGNDHFGEKVTMVAGALTEPDNLGDTVVLEFPTFTETAEMAGISRVMGGYHIQADNVAGLQLGRDVAHEVWNFYQKHLGN
;
A
#
# COMPACT_ATOMS: atom_id res chain seq x y z
N GLY A 1 -7.55 8.83 -1.66
CA GLY A 1 -6.18 9.36 -1.86
C GLY A 1 -5.15 8.28 -1.58
N HIS A 2 -4.75 8.10 -0.31
CA HIS A 2 -3.73 7.11 0.09
C HIS A 2 -4.03 5.69 -0.40
N SER A 3 -5.27 5.20 -0.23
CA SER A 3 -5.70 3.88 -0.72
C SER A 3 -5.55 3.72 -2.25
N THR A 4 -5.86 4.77 -3.01
CA THR A 4 -5.71 4.77 -4.48
C THR A 4 -4.25 4.73 -4.90
N ILE A 5 -3.39 5.54 -4.29
CA ILE A 5 -1.96 5.55 -4.60
C ILE A 5 -1.31 4.22 -4.23
N SER A 6 -1.56 3.73 -3.01
CA SER A 6 -0.99 2.47 -2.56
C SER A 6 -1.49 1.27 -3.39
N GLY A 7 -2.80 1.19 -3.65
CA GLY A 7 -3.37 0.16 -4.53
C GLY A 7 -2.76 0.20 -5.94
N GLY A 8 -2.58 1.39 -6.51
CA GLY A 8 -1.99 1.54 -7.84
C GLY A 8 -0.50 1.19 -7.90
N CYS A 9 0.30 1.66 -6.93
CA CYS A 9 1.73 1.32 -6.88
C CYS A 9 1.97 -0.16 -6.63
N GLY A 10 1.22 -0.77 -5.71
CA GLY A 10 1.33 -2.20 -5.41
C GLY A 10 1.00 -3.06 -6.64
N GLU A 11 -0.11 -2.75 -7.32
CA GLU A 11 -0.52 -3.48 -8.53
C GLU A 11 0.46 -3.26 -9.68
N ALA A 12 0.97 -2.04 -9.87
CA ALA A 12 1.95 -1.75 -10.92
C ALA A 12 3.26 -2.53 -10.74
N LEU A 13 3.76 -2.64 -9.50
CA LEU A 13 4.97 -3.43 -9.21
C LEU A 13 4.73 -4.93 -9.43
N LYS A 14 3.54 -5.43 -9.06
CA LYS A 14 3.13 -6.81 -9.30
C LYS A 14 3.05 -7.13 -10.80
N LEU A 15 2.42 -6.26 -11.58
CA LEU A 15 2.35 -6.39 -13.05
C LEU A 15 3.74 -6.35 -13.69
N TRP A 16 4.59 -5.43 -13.24
CA TRP A 16 5.94 -5.25 -13.80
C TRP A 16 6.88 -6.42 -13.49
N THR A 17 6.87 -6.93 -12.25
CA THR A 17 7.73 -8.05 -11.85
C THR A 17 7.15 -9.42 -12.23
N GLY A 18 5.84 -9.50 -12.49
CA GLY A 18 5.11 -10.77 -12.59
C GLY A 18 5.00 -11.52 -11.27
N ASN A 19 5.32 -10.87 -10.14
CA ASN A 19 5.36 -11.47 -8.80
C ASN A 19 4.80 -10.46 -7.77
N ASP A 20 4.11 -10.96 -6.74
CA ASP A 20 3.59 -10.11 -5.67
C ASP A 20 4.57 -9.93 -4.49
N HIS A 21 5.72 -10.61 -4.52
CA HIS A 21 6.66 -10.61 -3.40
C HIS A 21 7.29 -9.23 -3.15
N PHE A 22 7.30 -8.80 -1.88
CA PHE A 22 8.05 -7.63 -1.42
C PHE A 22 9.09 -8.02 -0.36
N GLY A 23 8.67 -8.63 0.75
CA GLY A 23 9.56 -9.26 1.73
C GLY A 23 10.23 -8.34 2.74
N GLU A 24 9.80 -7.09 2.85
CA GLU A 24 10.41 -6.10 3.75
C GLU A 24 9.90 -6.18 5.19
N LYS A 25 10.73 -5.73 6.13
CA LYS A 25 10.37 -5.62 7.55
C LYS A 25 10.88 -4.30 8.12
N VAL A 26 10.08 -3.68 8.97
CA VAL A 26 10.46 -2.43 9.64
C VAL A 26 10.26 -2.59 11.14
N THR A 27 11.30 -2.29 11.91
CA THR A 27 11.25 -2.28 13.38
C THR A 27 11.02 -0.85 13.84
N MET A 28 9.96 -0.61 14.61
CA MET A 28 9.65 0.72 15.15
C MET A 28 9.17 0.64 16.60
N VAL A 29 9.41 1.69 17.36
CA VAL A 29 8.80 1.88 18.68
C VAL A 29 7.35 2.35 18.50
N ALA A 30 6.40 1.67 19.12
CA ALA A 30 5.00 2.10 19.06
C ALA A 30 4.85 3.52 19.65
N GLY A 31 4.14 4.39 18.93
CA GLY A 31 3.97 5.80 19.33
C GLY A 31 5.16 6.71 19.01
N ALA A 32 6.23 6.22 18.37
CA ALA A 32 7.47 6.99 18.11
C ALA A 32 7.29 8.35 17.40
N LEU A 33 6.18 8.53 16.68
CA LEU A 33 5.86 9.74 15.91
C LEU A 33 4.64 10.50 16.45
N THR A 34 3.92 9.94 17.43
CA THR A 34 2.61 10.46 17.87
C THR A 34 2.54 10.73 19.36
N GLU A 35 3.25 9.96 20.18
CA GLU A 35 3.21 10.07 21.64
C GLU A 35 4.49 10.72 22.18
N PRO A 36 4.39 11.67 23.12
CA PRO A 36 5.56 12.16 23.86
C PRO A 36 6.30 10.99 24.53
N ASP A 37 7.63 11.08 24.53
CA ASP A 37 8.54 10.13 25.18
C ASP A 37 8.55 8.68 24.64
N ASN A 38 7.82 8.38 23.56
CA ASN A 38 7.91 7.12 22.80
C ASN A 38 7.86 5.86 23.70
N LEU A 39 6.93 5.83 24.65
CA LEU A 39 6.91 4.83 25.74
C LEU A 39 6.39 3.44 25.35
N GLY A 40 6.06 3.22 24.07
CA GLY A 40 5.53 1.95 23.59
C GLY A 40 6.60 0.87 23.43
N ASP A 41 6.16 -0.39 23.31
CA ASP A 41 7.06 -1.50 22.97
C ASP A 41 7.57 -1.37 21.53
N THR A 42 8.75 -1.95 21.28
CA THR A 42 9.26 -2.12 19.92
C THR A 42 8.47 -3.22 19.21
N VAL A 43 7.93 -2.90 18.04
CA VAL A 43 7.19 -3.81 17.18
C VAL A 43 7.88 -3.98 15.83
N VAL A 44 7.69 -5.14 15.21
CA VAL A 44 8.14 -5.42 13.84
C VAL A 44 6.91 -5.44 12.94
N LEU A 45 6.88 -4.55 11.93
CA LEU A 45 5.91 -4.55 10.85
C LEU A 45 6.47 -5.36 9.69
N GLU A 46 5.70 -6.32 9.19
CA GLU A 46 6.08 -7.17 8.07
C GLU A 46 5.28 -6.81 6.82
N PHE A 47 5.96 -6.76 5.68
CA PHE A 47 5.42 -6.39 4.39
C PHE A 47 5.75 -7.48 3.36
N PRO A 48 5.09 -8.65 3.42
CA PRO A 48 5.50 -9.82 2.65
C PRO A 48 5.19 -9.68 1.15
N THR A 49 4.12 -8.96 0.78
CA THR A 49 3.70 -8.75 -0.61
C THR A 49 3.41 -7.28 -0.91
N PHE A 50 3.49 -6.90 -2.19
CA PHE A 50 3.08 -5.57 -2.66
C PHE A 50 1.60 -5.34 -2.38
N THR A 51 0.77 -6.35 -2.60
CA THR A 51 -0.68 -6.31 -2.29
C THR A 51 -0.94 -6.02 -0.82
N GLU A 52 -0.36 -6.79 0.10
CA GLU A 52 -0.59 -6.58 1.54
C GLU A 52 -0.04 -5.24 2.01
N THR A 53 1.11 -4.81 1.47
CA THR A 53 1.68 -3.50 1.79
C THR A 53 0.73 -2.38 1.38
N ALA A 54 0.10 -2.48 0.21
CA ALA A 54 -0.88 -1.52 -0.24
C ALA A 54 -2.13 -1.50 0.66
N GLU A 55 -2.60 -2.67 1.07
CA GLU A 55 -3.75 -2.80 1.96
C GLU A 55 -3.47 -2.25 3.36
N MET A 56 -2.28 -2.51 3.91
CA MET A 56 -1.79 -1.93 5.16
C MET A 56 -1.72 -0.40 5.09
N ALA A 57 -1.21 0.15 3.99
CA ALA A 57 -1.19 1.60 3.78
C ALA A 57 -2.60 2.19 3.73
N GLY A 58 -3.54 1.52 3.05
CA GLY A 58 -4.95 1.92 3.00
C GLY A 58 -5.63 1.91 4.37
N ILE A 59 -5.59 0.76 5.08
CA ILE A 59 -6.25 0.59 6.38
C ILE A 59 -5.66 1.50 7.46
N SER A 60 -4.38 1.88 7.35
CA SER A 60 -3.74 2.84 8.27
C SER A 60 -4.52 4.15 8.40
N ARG A 61 -5.21 4.58 7.34
CA ARG A 61 -6.00 5.81 7.34
C ARG A 61 -7.32 5.69 8.08
N VAL A 62 -7.89 4.49 8.09
CA VAL A 62 -9.07 4.15 8.90
C VAL A 62 -8.67 4.08 10.37
N MET A 63 -7.56 3.39 10.68
CA MET A 63 -7.03 3.34 12.04
C MET A 63 -6.64 4.71 12.60
N GLY A 64 -6.14 5.61 11.75
CA GLY A 64 -5.85 6.99 12.11
C GLY A 64 -7.08 7.89 12.28
N GLY A 65 -8.29 7.41 11.99
CA GLY A 65 -9.53 8.16 12.21
C GLY A 65 -9.86 9.21 11.14
N TYR A 66 -9.21 9.18 9.96
CA TYR A 66 -9.40 10.17 8.91
C TYR A 66 -10.22 9.67 7.70
N HIS A 67 -10.50 8.36 7.61
CA HIS A 67 -11.26 7.75 6.53
C HIS A 67 -12.20 6.65 7.04
N ILE A 68 -13.30 6.41 6.33
CA ILE A 68 -14.19 5.27 6.56
C ILE A 68 -13.74 4.04 5.74
N GLN A 69 -14.10 2.84 6.19
CA GLN A 69 -13.70 1.60 5.52
C GLN A 69 -14.17 1.53 4.05
N ALA A 70 -15.35 2.09 3.74
CA ALA A 70 -15.87 2.11 2.38
C ALA A 70 -14.94 2.87 1.42
N ASP A 71 -14.43 4.04 1.83
CA ASP A 71 -13.47 4.83 1.04
C ASP A 71 -12.16 4.08 0.85
N ASN A 72 -11.72 3.33 1.86
CA ASN A 72 -10.50 2.55 1.77
C ASN A 72 -10.63 1.44 0.71
N VAL A 73 -11.70 0.64 0.78
CA VAL A 73 -11.95 -0.46 -0.15
C VAL A 73 -12.11 0.05 -1.59
N ALA A 74 -12.98 1.05 -1.79
CA ALA A 74 -13.19 1.63 -3.11
C ALA A 74 -11.92 2.32 -3.65
N GLY A 75 -11.18 2.99 -2.77
CA GLY A 75 -9.92 3.64 -3.12
C GLY A 75 -8.86 2.65 -3.58
N LEU A 76 -8.67 1.54 -2.87
CA LEU A 76 -7.74 0.47 -3.25
C LEU A 76 -8.11 -0.11 -4.63
N GLN A 77 -9.39 -0.43 -4.84
CA GLN A 77 -9.86 -0.95 -6.13
C GLN A 77 -9.58 0.03 -7.27
N LEU A 78 -9.96 1.31 -7.10
CA LEU A 78 -9.68 2.35 -8.09
C LEU A 78 -8.18 2.45 -8.42
N GLY A 79 -7.31 2.29 -7.42
CA GLY A 79 -5.86 2.28 -7.62
C GLY A 79 -5.41 1.14 -8.54
N ARG A 80 -5.90 -0.07 -8.28
CA ARG A 80 -5.60 -1.26 -9.11
C ARG A 80 -6.11 -1.08 -10.53
N ASP A 81 -7.32 -0.56 -10.71
CA ASP A 81 -7.89 -0.28 -12.03
C ASP A 81 -7.01 0.71 -12.83
N VAL A 82 -6.55 1.79 -12.18
CA VAL A 82 -5.61 2.74 -12.80
C VAL A 82 -4.30 2.07 -13.17
N ALA A 83 -3.76 1.18 -12.33
CA ALA A 83 -2.52 0.47 -12.64
C ALA A 83 -2.66 -0.42 -13.89
N HIS A 84 -3.78 -1.12 -14.06
CA HIS A 84 -4.06 -1.91 -15.26
C HIS A 84 -4.16 -1.05 -16.52
N GLU A 85 -4.85 0.10 -16.45
CA GLU A 85 -4.93 1.03 -17.58
C GLU A 85 -3.56 1.57 -17.98
N VAL A 86 -2.75 1.96 -17.01
CA VAL A 86 -1.38 2.45 -17.24
C VAL A 86 -0.47 1.33 -17.77
N TRP A 87 -0.64 0.09 -17.29
CA TRP A 87 0.12 -1.05 -17.77
C TRP A 87 -0.19 -1.37 -19.23
N ASN A 88 -1.46 -1.37 -19.62
CA ASN A 88 -1.88 -1.53 -21.01
C ASN A 88 -1.30 -0.45 -21.92
N PHE A 89 -1.34 0.81 -21.45
CA PHE A 89 -0.69 1.92 -22.13
C PHE A 89 0.81 1.65 -22.29
N TYR A 90 1.49 1.23 -21.24
CA TYR A 90 2.93 0.96 -21.26
C TYR A 90 3.31 -0.16 -22.24
N GLN A 91 2.63 -1.31 -22.19
CA GLN A 91 2.87 -2.44 -23.10
C GLN A 91 2.74 -2.03 -24.57
N LYS A 92 1.64 -1.32 -24.90
CA LYS A 92 1.39 -0.81 -26.25
C LYS A 92 2.52 0.07 -26.79
N HIS A 93 3.13 0.90 -25.93
CA HIS A 93 4.20 1.82 -26.34
C HIS A 93 5.59 1.20 -26.32
N LEU A 94 5.75 0.03 -25.68
CA LEU A 94 6.97 -0.77 -25.76
C LEU A 94 6.96 -1.79 -26.90
N GLY A 95 5.85 -1.94 -27.62
CA GLY A 95 5.72 -2.91 -28.70
C GLY A 95 5.46 -4.33 -28.22
N ASN A 96 4.94 -4.47 -26.99
CA ASN A 96 4.45 -5.72 -26.43
C ASN A 96 2.93 -5.85 -26.62
#